data_AF-A0A9D1WR64-F1
#
_entry.id   AF-A0A9D1WR64-F1
#
_cell.length_a   1.000
_cell.length_b   1.000
_cell.length_c   1.000
_cell.angle_alpha   90.00
_cell.angle_beta   90.00
_cell.angle_gamma   90.00
#
_symmetry.space_group_name_H-M   'P 1'
#
loop_
_entity.id
_entity.type
_entity.pdbx_description
1 polymer ?
#
loop_
_entity_poly.entity_id
_entity_poly.type
_entity_poly.pdbx_seq_one_letter_code
_entity_poly.pdbx_strand_id
1 'polypeptide(L)' 'MSQQFENPRIQGYFDNLPVYLQESIRQSGIPIDTEARLCRLVQELTQERGNF' A
#
# COMPACT_ATOMS: atom_id res chain seq x y z
N MET A 1 -15.81 5.17 -8.76
CA MET A 1 -14.45 4.84 -8.30
C MET A 1 -14.55 4.47 -6.84
N SER A 2 -14.33 3.21 -6.50
CA SER A 2 -14.37 2.74 -5.11
C SER A 2 -13.18 3.34 -4.38
N GLN A 3 -13.42 4.30 -3.47
CA GLN A 3 -12.35 4.82 -2.62
C GLN A 3 -11.94 3.68 -1.69
N GLN A 4 -10.80 3.05 -1.98
CA GLN A 4 -10.24 1.98 -1.17
C GLN A 4 -9.71 2.52 0.17
N PHE A 5 -9.47 3.84 0.26
CA PHE A 5 -9.05 4.54 1.46
C PHE A 5 -9.97 5.73 1.70
N GLU A 6 -10.46 5.90 2.93
CA GLU A 6 -11.29 7.05 3.32
C GLU A 6 -10.48 8.34 3.45
N ASN A 7 -9.14 8.22 3.60
CA ASN A 7 -8.25 9.35 3.78
C ASN A 7 -7.56 9.73 2.45
N PRO A 8 -7.77 10.96 1.93
CA PRO A 8 -7.18 11.38 0.66
C PRO A 8 -5.65 11.43 0.68
N ARG A 9 -5.01 11.60 1.84
CA ARG A 9 -3.54 11.53 1.96
C ARG A 9 -3.02 10.11 1.74
N ILE A 10 -3.71 9.12 2.32
CA ILE A 10 -3.37 7.70 2.15
C ILE A 10 -3.55 7.30 0.68
N GLN A 11 -4.63 7.76 0.05
CA GLN A 11 -4.85 7.53 -1.38
C GLN A 11 -3.75 8.17 -2.23
N GLY A 12 -3.37 9.42 -1.94
CA GLY A 12 -2.26 10.08 -2.65
C GLY A 12 -0.93 9.36 -2.49
N TYR A 13 -0.61 8.86 -1.27
CA TYR A 13 0.58 8.05 -1.05
C TYR A 13 0.52 6.75 -1.86
N PHE A 14 -0.62 6.04 -1.82
CA PHE A 14 -0.83 4.80 -2.59
C PHE A 14 -0.67 5.00 -4.10
N ASP A 15 -1.24 6.06 -4.67
CA ASP A 15 -1.15 6.38 -6.10
C ASP A 15 0.30 6.67 -6.55
N ASN A 16 1.14 7.18 -5.65
CA ASN A 16 2.57 7.42 -5.91
C ASN A 16 3.44 6.15 -5.76
N LEU A 17 2.89 5.05 -5.26
CA LEU A 17 3.65 3.80 -5.16
C LEU A 17 3.85 3.17 -6.54
N PRO A 18 4.96 2.45 -6.75
CA PRO A 18 5.13 1.58 -7.91
C PRO A 18 3.95 0.63 -8.11
N VAL A 19 3.61 0.37 -9.39
CA VAL A 19 2.48 -0.50 -9.78
C VAL A 19 2.51 -1.86 -9.07
N TYR A 20 3.69 -2.49 -8.96
CA TYR A 20 3.82 -3.79 -8.29
C TYR A 20 3.45 -3.73 -6.81
N LEU A 21 3.75 -2.62 -6.10
CA LEU A 21 3.33 -2.44 -4.71
C LEU A 21 1.83 -2.22 -4.62
N GLN A 22 1.27 -1.40 -5.53
CA GLN A 22 -0.17 -1.18 -5.58
C GLN A 22 -0.93 -2.50 -5.77
N GLU A 23 -0.45 -3.38 -6.67
CA GLU A 23 -1.00 -4.70 -6.90
C GLU A 23 -0.87 -5.61 -5.66
N SER A 24 0.33 -5.68 -5.06
CA SER A 24 0.54 -6.46 -3.85
C SER A 24 -0.32 -6.00 -2.67
N ILE A 25 -0.49 -4.69 -2.48
CA ILE A 25 -1.37 -4.12 -1.46
C ILE A 25 -2.83 -4.47 -1.73
N ARG A 26 -3.28 -4.40 -3.00
CA ARG A 26 -4.63 -4.82 -3.40
C ARG A 26 -4.86 -6.31 -3.16
N GLN A 27 -3.86 -7.15 -3.42
CA GLN A 27 -3.91 -8.60 -3.21
C GLN A 27 -3.82 -8.99 -1.73
N SER A 28 -3.16 -8.17 -0.90
CA SER A 28 -2.97 -8.43 0.52
C SER A 28 -4.30 -8.51 1.29
N GLY A 29 -5.35 -7.82 0.81
CA GLY A 29 -6.67 -7.82 1.46
C GLY A 29 -6.68 -7.17 2.85
N ILE A 30 -5.58 -6.55 3.26
CA ILE A 30 -5.45 -5.89 4.55
C ILE A 30 -6.15 -4.52 4.50
N PRO A 31 -7.06 -4.22 5.44
CA PRO A 31 -7.63 -2.90 5.56
C PRO A 31 -6.56 -1.89 5.99
N ILE A 32 -6.52 -0.76 5.28
CA ILE A 32 -5.54 0.31 5.47
C ILE A 32 -6.31 1.54 5.94
N ASP A 33 -6.41 1.66 7.26
CA ASP A 33 -7.14 2.74 7.92
C ASP A 33 -6.22 3.93 8.26
N THR A 34 -4.90 3.71 8.23
CA THR A 34 -3.88 4.71 8.57
C THR A 34 -2.70 4.69 7.61
N GLU A 35 -2.10 5.86 7.40
CA GLU A 35 -0.90 6.03 6.58
C GLU A 35 0.27 5.19 7.10
N ALA A 36 0.43 5.10 8.43
CA ALA A 36 1.45 4.27 9.08
C ALA A 36 1.31 2.79 8.68
N ARG A 37 0.08 2.28 8.55
CA ARG A 37 -0.17 0.90 8.12
C ARG A 37 0.19 0.68 6.67
N LEU A 38 -0.13 1.63 5.79
CA LEU A 38 0.28 1.59 4.39
C LEU A 38 1.79 1.60 4.23
N CYS A 39 2.47 2.50 4.94
CA CYS A 39 3.92 2.60 4.94
C CYS A 39 4.58 1.31 5.42
N ARG A 40 4.07 0.71 6.51
CA ARG A 40 4.58 -0.57 7.01
C ARG A 40 4.40 -1.70 5.99
N LEU A 41 3.23 -1.78 5.35
CA LEU A 41 2.96 -2.82 4.34
C LEU A 41 3.89 -2.66 3.13
N VAL A 42 4.12 -1.42 2.69
CA VAL A 42 5.09 -1.12 1.63
C VAL A 42 6.49 -1.56 2.04
N GLN A 43 6.92 -1.29 3.27
CA GLN A 43 8.23 -1.72 3.76
C GLN A 43 8.36 -3.24 3.78
N GLU A 44 7.36 -3.96 4.29
CA GLU A 44 7.34 -5.43 4.32
C GLU A 44 7.45 -6.01 2.90
N LEU A 45 6.62 -5.54 1.97
CA LEU A 45 6.63 -5.97 0.58
C LEU A 45 7.95 -5.65 -0.15
N THR A 46 8.57 -4.51 0.20
CA THR A 46 9.87 -4.12 -0.37
C THR A 46 11.01 -4.95 0.21
N GLN A 47 10.96 -5.28 1.50
CA GLN A 47 11.97 -6.10 2.17
C GLN A 47 11.91 -7.57 1.73
N GLU A 48 10.71 -8.14 1.56
CA GLU A 48 10.54 -9.51 1.07
C GLU A 48 11.11 -9.70 -0.35
N ARG A 49 11.08 -8.65 -1.19
CA ARG A 49 11.66 -8.71 -2.54
C ARG A 49 13.15 -8.38 -2.63
N GLY A 50 13.73 -7.69 -1.64
CA GLY A 50 15.16 -7.39 -1.60
C GLY A 50 16.05 -8.57 -1.16
N ASN A 51 15.44 -9.71 -0.82
CA ASN A 51 16.12 -10.86 -0.21
C ASN A 51 16.30 -12.06 -1.18
N PHE A 52 16.41 -11.78 -2.49
CA PHE A 52 16.72 -12.77 -3.55
C PHE A 52 18.13 -12.57 -4.10
#